data_AF-Q6V6R8-F1
#
_entry.id   AF-Q6V6R8-F1
#
_cell.length_a   1.000
_cell.length_b   1.000
_cell.length_c   1.000
_cell.angle_alpha   90.00
_cell.angle_beta   90.00
_cell.angle_gamma   90.00
#
_symmetry.space_group_name_H-M   'P 1'
#
loop_
_entity.id
_entity.type
_entity.pdbx_description
1 polymer ?
#
loop_
_entity_poly.entity_id
_entity_poly.type
_entity_poly.pdbx_seq_one_letter_code
_entity_poly.pdbx_strand_id
1 'polypeptide(L)'
;ARKVLRRLGFCWQELRMHYLPHIAGITLHVHPLLKSLYRMCEELSLAQSGRLFLDVGEKVASQQAGDPLRFYDPAYLEIFLLDWLTKRSIKLGDINAAGSNVDLLVEHLKFNDLHAQAKLLTDTIISNAPEPDAAGTAAMAIKQEIESDNQQSKAPAIKRIGALKLTRENAGIALIINQQEFHRNKLLSPDPLHRRDGTDVDKERLIKVFSSMGYNVEAYDNVDHLGIIERIRSACERSLLRDSLVVFILSHGFEEAVYGANSIALKISDIENMLCSYGTLSNKPKLLIIQACQEKPAQKKEQNEPFNLDVTTRSPGQHINMLRAMSTVNGYAALRHTQKGSWFIGSLCDAIDSHSS
;
A
#
# COMPACT_ATOMS: atom_id res chain seq x y z
N ALA A 1 29.19 -2.22 -24.39
CA ALA A 1 28.36 -1.32 -23.55
C ALA A 1 28.92 -1.11 -22.14
N ARG A 2 29.02 -2.14 -21.28
CA ARG A 2 29.43 -2.00 -19.85
C ARG A 2 30.75 -1.25 -19.59
N LYS A 3 31.82 -1.58 -20.33
CA LYS A 3 33.13 -0.89 -20.21
C LYS A 3 33.08 0.58 -20.64
N VAL A 4 32.22 0.92 -21.60
CA VAL A 4 32.04 2.28 -22.11
C VAL A 4 31.31 3.13 -21.07
N LEU A 5 30.22 2.60 -20.49
CA LEU A 5 29.43 3.29 -19.47
C LEU A 5 30.23 3.56 -18.19
N ARG A 6 31.11 2.64 -17.79
CA ARG A 6 32.03 2.85 -16.67
C ARG A 6 33.07 3.95 -16.96
N ARG A 7 33.57 4.05 -18.20
CA ARG A 7 34.48 5.13 -18.61
C ARG A 7 33.80 6.51 -18.66
N LEU A 8 32.49 6.53 -18.87
CA LEU A 8 31.66 7.75 -18.84
C LEU A 8 31.21 8.13 -17.42
N GLY A 9 31.74 7.47 -16.38
CA GLY A 9 31.43 7.79 -14.98
C GLY A 9 30.10 7.22 -14.47
N PHE A 10 29.38 6.43 -15.26
CA PHE A 10 28.14 5.82 -14.82
C PHE A 10 28.37 4.51 -14.08
N CYS A 11 27.70 4.33 -12.94
CA CYS A 11 27.58 3.05 -12.28
C CYS A 11 26.67 2.13 -13.09
N TRP A 12 27.21 1.04 -13.64
CA TRP A 12 26.42 0.08 -14.42
C TRP A 12 25.28 -0.51 -13.60
N GLN A 13 25.48 -0.73 -12.30
CA GLN A 13 24.43 -1.19 -11.38
C GLN A 13 23.27 -0.19 -11.36
N GLU A 14 23.53 1.10 -11.14
CA GLU A 14 22.48 2.14 -11.12
C GLU A 14 21.77 2.26 -12.47
N LEU A 15 22.53 2.30 -13.58
CA LEU A 15 21.95 2.38 -14.91
C LEU A 15 21.02 1.20 -15.21
N ARG A 16 21.47 0.00 -14.84
CA ARG A 16 20.71 -1.24 -15.03
C ARG A 16 19.39 -1.17 -14.26
N MET A 17 19.42 -0.77 -12.99
CA MET A 17 18.23 -0.68 -12.13
C MET A 17 17.24 0.39 -12.64
N HIS A 18 17.72 1.57 -13.02
CA HIS A 18 16.86 2.71 -13.33
C HIS A 18 16.36 2.78 -14.78
N TYR A 19 17.17 2.38 -15.77
CA TYR A 19 16.88 2.63 -17.19
C TYR A 19 16.46 1.38 -17.97
N LEU A 20 16.54 0.20 -17.38
CA LEU A 20 16.13 -1.06 -18.01
C LEU A 20 15.07 -1.84 -17.18
N PRO A 21 14.04 -1.19 -16.61
CA PRO A 21 13.08 -1.86 -15.72
C PRO A 21 12.26 -2.96 -16.40
N HIS A 22 12.18 -2.92 -17.74
CA HIS A 22 11.48 -3.87 -18.60
C HIS A 22 12.27 -5.15 -18.89
N ILE A 23 13.46 -5.33 -18.34
CA ILE A 23 14.22 -6.58 -18.48
C ILE A 23 13.94 -7.45 -17.25
N ALA A 24 13.49 -8.69 -17.47
CA ALA A 24 13.06 -9.60 -16.42
C ALA A 24 14.14 -9.82 -15.34
N GLY A 25 15.41 -9.96 -15.76
CA GLY A 25 16.56 -10.13 -14.88
C GLY A 25 17.06 -8.85 -14.19
N ILE A 26 16.26 -7.80 -14.05
CA ILE A 26 16.64 -6.55 -13.39
C ILE A 26 15.68 -6.22 -12.25
N THR A 27 16.24 -5.90 -11.10
CA THR A 27 15.52 -5.45 -9.91
C THR A 27 15.33 -3.93 -9.92
N LEU A 28 14.23 -3.45 -9.37
CA LEU A 28 14.10 -2.04 -8.95
C LEU A 28 13.16 -2.01 -7.75
N HIS A 29 11.99 -2.65 -7.91
CA HIS A 29 10.99 -2.81 -6.86
C HIS A 29 10.46 -4.25 -6.71
N VAL A 30 10.70 -5.12 -7.69
CA VAL A 30 10.20 -6.51 -7.72
C VAL A 30 11.38 -7.45 -7.92
N HIS A 31 11.38 -8.57 -7.18
CA HIS A 31 12.40 -9.62 -7.24
C HIS A 31 12.60 -10.12 -8.68
N PRO A 32 13.84 -10.32 -9.17
CA PRO A 32 14.08 -10.54 -10.59
C PRO A 32 13.52 -11.90 -11.03
N LEU A 33 13.68 -12.95 -10.22
CA LEU A 33 13.02 -14.24 -10.49
C LEU A 33 11.49 -14.18 -10.42
N LEU A 34 10.91 -13.32 -9.58
CA LEU A 34 9.45 -13.20 -9.50
C LEU A 34 8.91 -12.58 -10.79
N LYS A 35 9.60 -11.57 -11.34
CA LYS A 35 9.29 -11.01 -12.66
C LYS A 35 9.41 -12.06 -13.77
N SER A 36 10.47 -12.88 -13.73
CA SER A 36 10.69 -13.93 -14.73
C SER A 36 9.65 -15.04 -14.65
N LEU A 37 9.22 -15.42 -13.44
CA LEU A 37 8.11 -16.37 -13.24
C LEU A 37 6.78 -15.81 -13.73
N TYR A 38 6.49 -14.53 -13.45
CA TYR A 38 5.28 -13.90 -13.96
C TYR A 38 5.26 -13.84 -15.49
N ARG A 39 6.38 -13.48 -16.13
CA ARG A 39 6.50 -13.53 -17.60
C ARG A 39 6.30 -14.92 -18.16
N MET A 40 6.85 -15.93 -17.49
CA MET A 40 6.63 -17.32 -17.87
C MET A 40 5.14 -17.65 -17.83
N CYS A 41 4.38 -17.22 -16.81
CA CYS A 41 2.92 -17.43 -16.78
C CYS A 41 2.20 -16.79 -17.97
N GLU A 42 2.60 -15.58 -18.36
CA GLU A 42 1.99 -14.87 -19.50
C GLU A 42 2.35 -15.51 -20.86
N GLU A 43 3.50 -16.16 -20.96
CA GLU A 43 4.00 -16.75 -22.21
C GLU A 43 3.55 -18.21 -22.42
N LEU A 44 3.23 -18.95 -21.36
CA LEU A 44 2.80 -20.34 -21.46
C LEU A 44 1.34 -20.45 -21.91
N SER A 45 1.08 -21.32 -22.88
CA SER A 45 -0.28 -21.68 -23.25
C SER A 45 -0.97 -22.47 -22.12
N LEU A 46 -2.30 -22.46 -22.09
CA LEU A 46 -3.10 -23.22 -21.12
C LEU A 46 -2.69 -24.71 -21.02
N ALA A 47 -2.36 -25.33 -22.16
CA ALA A 47 -1.91 -26.72 -22.20
C ALA A 47 -0.54 -26.92 -21.54
N GLN A 48 0.39 -25.97 -21.73
CA GLN A 48 1.71 -26.00 -21.11
C GLN A 48 1.61 -25.71 -19.60
N SER A 49 0.79 -24.74 -19.21
CA SER A 49 0.52 -24.42 -17.80
C SER A 49 -0.12 -25.59 -17.05
N GLY A 50 -1.06 -26.30 -17.69
CA GLY A 50 -1.68 -27.49 -17.12
C GLY A 50 -0.68 -28.63 -16.91
N ARG A 51 0.19 -28.90 -17.89
CA ARG A 51 1.26 -29.92 -17.75
C ARG A 51 2.26 -29.55 -16.65
N LEU A 52 2.67 -28.28 -16.60
CA LEU A 52 3.56 -27.78 -15.56
C LEU A 52 2.96 -28.01 -14.17
N PHE A 53 1.68 -27.69 -13.98
CA PHE A 53 1.00 -27.95 -12.71
C PHE A 53 0.97 -29.45 -12.38
N LEU A 54 0.63 -30.32 -13.32
CA LEU A 54 0.52 -31.75 -13.04
C LEU A 54 1.89 -32.34 -12.67
N ASP A 55 2.90 -32.12 -13.49
CA ASP A 55 4.22 -32.72 -13.32
C ASP A 55 4.95 -32.17 -12.08
N VAL A 56 4.92 -30.84 -11.90
CA VAL A 56 5.60 -30.19 -10.77
C VAL A 56 4.75 -30.35 -9.51
N GLY A 57 3.44 -30.23 -9.60
CA GLY A 57 2.53 -30.39 -8.47
C GLY A 57 2.59 -31.79 -7.85
N GLU A 58 2.70 -32.85 -8.65
CA GLU A 58 2.90 -34.22 -8.14
C GLU A 58 4.25 -34.36 -7.43
N LYS A 59 5.32 -33.80 -7.99
CA LYS A 59 6.65 -33.77 -7.35
C LYS A 59 6.66 -32.95 -6.06
N VAL A 60 5.88 -31.87 -5.97
CA VAL A 60 5.74 -31.06 -4.76
C VAL A 60 4.92 -31.78 -3.69
N ALA A 61 3.79 -32.38 -4.08
CA ALA A 61 2.91 -33.12 -3.17
C ALA A 61 3.60 -34.34 -2.54
N SER A 62 4.50 -34.99 -3.27
CA SER A 62 5.31 -36.10 -2.75
C SER A 62 6.41 -35.65 -1.77
N GLN A 63 6.80 -34.37 -1.76
CA GLN A 63 7.88 -33.85 -0.93
C GLN A 63 7.42 -33.18 0.37
N GLN A 64 6.15 -32.75 0.48
CA GLN A 64 5.66 -32.02 1.66
C GLN A 64 4.20 -32.34 1.99
N ALA A 65 3.93 -32.56 3.29
CA ALA A 65 2.57 -32.77 3.81
C ALA A 65 1.84 -31.43 3.99
N GLY A 66 0.79 -31.20 3.22
CA GLY A 66 -0.10 -30.05 3.36
C GLY A 66 -1.36 -30.23 2.51
N ASP A 67 -2.44 -29.53 2.86
CA ASP A 67 -3.68 -29.60 2.09
C ASP A 67 -3.44 -29.10 0.65
N PRO A 68 -3.84 -29.87 -0.38
CA PRO A 68 -3.77 -29.42 -1.76
C PRO A 68 -4.78 -28.28 -1.99
N LEU A 69 -4.45 -27.40 -2.94
CA LEU A 69 -5.41 -26.41 -3.42
C LEU A 69 -6.65 -27.14 -3.96
N ARG A 70 -7.83 -26.79 -3.46
CA ARG A 70 -9.13 -27.39 -3.86
C ARG A 70 -9.68 -26.79 -5.16
N PHE A 71 -8.79 -26.34 -6.04
CA PHE A 71 -9.12 -25.70 -7.30
C PHE A 71 -8.04 -26.02 -8.31
N TYR A 72 -8.46 -26.40 -9.52
CA TYR A 72 -7.57 -26.68 -10.65
C TYR A 72 -8.11 -25.97 -11.88
N ASP A 73 -7.41 -24.91 -12.28
CA ASP A 73 -7.64 -24.22 -13.55
C ASP A 73 -6.28 -23.73 -14.10
N PRO A 74 -5.81 -24.30 -15.23
CA PRO A 74 -4.55 -23.93 -15.86
C PRO A 74 -4.43 -22.45 -16.26
N ALA A 75 -5.53 -21.70 -16.30
CA ALA A 75 -5.52 -20.27 -16.57
C ALA A 75 -4.90 -19.44 -15.44
N TYR A 76 -4.80 -19.99 -14.22
CA TYR A 76 -4.29 -19.30 -13.04
C TYR A 76 -2.97 -19.90 -12.56
N LEU A 77 -2.00 -20.08 -13.47
CA LEU A 77 -0.70 -20.67 -13.16
C LEU A 77 0.03 -19.94 -12.02
N GLU A 78 -0.12 -18.62 -11.95
CA GLU A 78 0.44 -17.76 -10.91
C GLU A 78 -0.02 -18.14 -9.50
N ILE A 79 -1.25 -18.63 -9.32
CA ILE A 79 -1.76 -19.07 -8.02
C ILE A 79 -1.01 -20.31 -7.55
N PHE A 80 -0.71 -21.25 -8.46
CA PHE A 80 0.06 -22.45 -8.13
C PHE A 80 1.52 -22.11 -7.82
N LEU A 81 2.14 -21.19 -8.57
CA LEU A 81 3.49 -20.72 -8.25
C LEU A 81 3.55 -20.03 -6.87
N LEU A 82 2.52 -19.25 -6.51
CA LEU A 82 2.41 -18.63 -5.18
C LEU A 82 2.23 -19.68 -4.07
N ASP A 83 1.44 -20.73 -4.29
CA ASP A 83 1.31 -21.85 -3.34
C ASP A 83 2.66 -22.57 -3.15
N TRP A 84 3.37 -22.88 -4.23
CA TRP A 84 4.68 -23.52 -4.15
C TRP A 84 5.75 -22.65 -3.51
N LEU A 85 5.67 -21.32 -3.67
CA LEU A 85 6.52 -20.37 -2.94
C LEU A 85 6.19 -20.34 -1.44
N THR A 86 4.89 -20.35 -1.09
CA THR A 86 4.42 -20.33 0.30
C THR A 86 4.83 -21.61 1.04
N LYS A 87 4.71 -22.76 0.36
CA LYS A 87 5.18 -24.07 0.83
C LYS A 87 6.70 -24.25 0.77
N ARG A 88 7.43 -23.28 0.19
CA ARG A 88 8.90 -23.30 0.02
C ARG A 88 9.41 -24.45 -0.85
N SER A 89 8.55 -25.01 -1.70
CA SER A 89 8.90 -26.03 -2.71
C SER A 89 9.73 -25.43 -3.84
N ILE A 90 9.52 -24.14 -4.11
CA ILE A 90 10.44 -23.29 -4.86
C ILE A 90 10.82 -22.08 -4.00
N LYS A 91 11.99 -21.49 -4.23
CA LYS A 91 12.52 -20.34 -3.47
C LYS A 91 13.09 -19.30 -4.42
N LEU A 92 12.82 -18.04 -4.13
CA LEU A 92 13.34 -16.91 -4.92
C LEU A 92 14.77 -16.53 -4.53
N GLY A 93 15.19 -16.77 -3.29
CA GLY A 93 16.47 -16.29 -2.79
C GLY A 93 16.42 -14.85 -2.27
N ASP A 94 17.58 -14.22 -2.12
CA ASP A 94 17.72 -12.81 -1.77
C ASP A 94 17.46 -11.87 -2.98
N ILE A 95 17.63 -10.56 -2.81
CA ILE A 95 17.48 -9.55 -3.90
C ILE A 95 18.28 -9.88 -5.18
N ASN A 96 19.36 -10.64 -5.06
CA ASN A 96 20.25 -11.03 -6.14
C ASN A 96 19.94 -12.45 -6.68
N ALA A 97 18.80 -13.03 -6.30
CA ALA A 97 18.45 -14.42 -6.53
C ALA A 97 19.45 -15.42 -5.91
N ALA A 98 20.32 -14.99 -4.99
CA ALA A 98 21.23 -15.89 -4.31
C ALA A 98 20.45 -16.76 -3.31
N GLY A 99 20.71 -18.07 -3.32
CA GLY A 99 19.91 -19.03 -2.54
C GLY A 99 18.54 -19.33 -3.14
N SER A 100 18.28 -18.94 -4.39
CA SER A 100 17.09 -19.39 -5.12
C SER A 100 17.09 -20.90 -5.33
N ASN A 101 15.91 -21.50 -5.34
CA ASN A 101 15.69 -22.89 -5.74
C ASN A 101 14.49 -22.91 -6.70
N VAL A 102 14.79 -22.93 -7.99
CA VAL A 102 13.78 -23.03 -9.06
C VAL A 102 14.10 -24.19 -10.02
N ASP A 103 14.99 -25.09 -9.58
CA ASP A 103 15.53 -26.17 -10.40
C ASP A 103 14.44 -27.12 -10.89
N LEU A 104 13.44 -27.37 -10.04
CA LEU A 104 12.26 -28.18 -10.36
C LEU A 104 11.50 -27.63 -11.57
N LEU A 105 11.36 -26.30 -11.66
CA LEU A 105 10.72 -25.64 -12.80
C LEU A 105 11.64 -25.68 -14.02
N VAL A 106 12.93 -25.38 -13.85
CA VAL A 106 13.90 -25.39 -14.96
C VAL A 106 14.01 -26.79 -15.58
N GLU A 107 14.00 -27.85 -14.78
CA GLU A 107 14.01 -29.24 -15.23
C GLU A 107 12.76 -29.56 -16.05
N HIS A 108 11.56 -29.26 -15.53
CA HIS A 108 10.30 -29.48 -16.26
C HIS A 108 10.27 -28.72 -17.58
N LEU A 109 10.67 -27.44 -17.58
CA LEU A 109 10.69 -26.61 -18.79
C LEU A 109 11.63 -27.17 -19.84
N LYS A 110 12.82 -27.64 -19.44
CA LYS A 110 13.76 -28.28 -20.36
C LYS A 110 13.21 -29.60 -20.92
N PHE A 111 12.54 -30.39 -20.09
CA PHE A 111 11.95 -31.67 -20.48
C PHE A 111 10.78 -31.52 -21.48
N ASN A 112 10.06 -30.39 -21.41
CA ASN A 112 8.92 -30.08 -22.27
C ASN A 112 9.27 -29.12 -23.44
N ASP A 113 10.54 -29.05 -23.85
CA ASP A 113 11.03 -28.20 -24.94
C ASP A 113 10.78 -26.68 -24.77
N LEU A 114 10.53 -26.22 -23.55
CA LEU A 114 10.33 -24.81 -23.18
C LEU A 114 11.67 -24.11 -22.88
N HIS A 115 12.61 -24.21 -23.83
CA HIS A 115 13.99 -23.75 -23.66
C HIS A 115 14.09 -22.23 -23.44
N ALA A 116 13.18 -21.44 -24.02
CA ALA A 116 13.16 -19.99 -23.84
C ALA A 116 12.88 -19.61 -22.38
N GLN A 117 11.88 -20.23 -21.77
CA GLN A 117 11.50 -20.00 -20.38
C GLN A 117 12.54 -20.57 -19.41
N ALA A 118 13.10 -21.75 -19.70
CA ALA A 118 14.20 -22.30 -18.90
C ALA A 118 15.43 -21.38 -18.91
N LYS A 119 15.77 -20.84 -20.09
CA LYS A 119 16.85 -19.87 -20.26
C LYS A 119 16.54 -18.56 -19.53
N LEU A 120 15.31 -18.06 -19.60
CA LEU A 120 14.87 -16.86 -18.88
C LEU A 120 15.16 -16.98 -17.38
N LEU A 121 14.77 -18.08 -16.75
CA LEU A 121 15.01 -18.31 -15.32
C LEU A 121 16.52 -18.44 -15.02
N THR A 122 17.25 -19.20 -15.84
CA THR A 122 18.70 -19.43 -15.66
C THR A 122 19.50 -18.13 -15.81
N ASP A 123 19.26 -17.37 -16.88
CA ASP A 123 19.92 -16.08 -17.13
C ASP A 123 19.56 -15.04 -16.06
N THR A 124 18.35 -15.13 -15.49
CA THR A 124 17.95 -14.27 -14.37
C THR A 124 18.81 -14.52 -13.14
N ILE A 125 19.10 -15.79 -12.80
CA ILE A 125 19.98 -16.12 -11.67
C ILE A 125 21.40 -15.66 -11.95
N ILE A 126 21.95 -16.05 -13.11
CA ILE A 126 23.35 -15.75 -13.48
C ILE A 126 23.59 -14.24 -13.53
N SER A 127 22.65 -13.49 -14.11
CA SER A 127 22.82 -12.06 -14.28
C SER A 127 22.70 -11.26 -12.98
N ASN A 128 22.19 -11.85 -11.90
CA ASN A 128 22.06 -11.21 -10.59
C ASN A 128 23.02 -11.79 -9.54
N ALA A 129 23.68 -12.91 -9.80
CA ALA A 129 24.65 -13.49 -8.89
C ALA A 129 25.78 -12.49 -8.51
N PRO A 130 26.18 -12.42 -7.22
CA PRO A 130 27.31 -11.59 -6.81
C PRO A 130 28.60 -12.10 -7.45
N GLU A 131 29.43 -11.17 -7.95
CA GLU A 131 30.74 -11.49 -8.56
C GLU A 131 31.65 -12.20 -7.54
N PRO A 132 32.38 -13.26 -7.93
CA PRO A 132 33.36 -13.88 -7.06
C PRO A 132 34.64 -13.03 -6.93
N ASP A 133 35.09 -12.91 -5.68
CA ASP A 133 36.41 -12.50 -5.15
C ASP A 133 36.70 -11.02 -4.83
N ALA A 134 36.70 -10.72 -3.53
CA ALA A 134 37.91 -10.28 -2.79
C ALA A 134 37.66 -10.30 -1.27
N ALA A 135 37.98 -11.41 -0.61
CA ALA A 135 38.28 -11.39 0.82
C ALA A 135 39.72 -10.87 1.01
N GLY A 136 39.89 -9.86 1.87
CA GLY A 136 41.16 -9.58 2.54
C GLY A 136 41.99 -8.40 2.06
N THR A 137 41.95 -7.33 2.87
CA THR A 137 43.09 -6.47 3.25
C THR A 137 43.67 -5.47 2.24
N ALA A 138 43.28 -4.21 2.39
CA ALA A 138 44.22 -3.09 2.49
C ALA A 138 43.53 -1.88 3.15
N ALA A 139 43.86 -1.66 4.42
CA ALA A 139 43.55 -0.47 5.18
C ALA A 139 44.40 0.72 4.69
N MET A 140 43.80 1.91 4.58
CA MET A 140 44.43 3.22 4.78
C MET A 140 43.31 4.16 5.26
N ALA A 141 43.09 4.24 6.58
CA ALA A 141 43.67 5.27 7.45
C ALA A 141 43.08 6.68 7.21
N ILE A 142 42.00 6.99 7.94
CA ILE A 142 41.70 8.35 8.38
C ILE A 142 41.76 8.32 9.91
N LYS A 143 42.72 9.05 10.46
CA LYS A 143 43.01 9.16 11.89
C LYS A 143 41.78 9.65 12.65
N GLN A 144 41.48 8.94 13.74
CA GLN A 144 40.73 9.46 14.87
C GLN A 144 41.57 10.54 15.58
N GLU A 145 40.96 11.68 15.86
CA GLU A 145 41.21 12.41 17.09
C GLU A 145 40.01 12.16 18.02
N ILE A 146 40.34 11.74 19.24
CA ILE A 146 39.45 11.32 20.29
C ILE A 146 39.18 12.53 21.17
N GLU A 147 37.91 12.92 21.33
CA GLU A 147 37.42 13.57 22.55
C GLU A 147 36.03 13.02 22.94
N SER A 148 36.08 12.16 23.97
CA SER A 148 35.13 11.92 25.08
C SER A 148 33.61 11.84 24.87
N ASP A 149 33.09 10.63 25.15
CA ASP A 149 31.91 10.29 25.97
C ASP A 149 30.63 11.13 25.87
N ASN A 150 29.56 10.52 25.34
CA ASN A 150 28.49 10.03 26.21
C ASN A 150 27.68 8.91 25.52
N GLN A 151 27.55 7.77 26.20
CA GLN A 151 26.77 6.63 25.75
C GLN A 151 25.27 6.92 25.85
N GLN A 152 24.54 6.77 24.74
CA GLN A 152 23.16 6.33 24.83
C GLN A 152 22.82 5.39 23.68
N SER A 153 22.65 4.13 24.07
CA SER A 153 22.28 2.97 23.28
C SER A 153 21.05 3.23 22.40
N LYS A 154 21.19 3.12 21.08
CA LYS A 154 20.08 2.83 20.16
C LYS A 154 20.23 1.40 19.65
N ALA A 155 19.19 0.60 19.87
CA ALA A 155 19.06 -0.75 19.36
C ALA A 155 19.16 -0.77 17.82
N PRO A 156 19.65 -1.87 17.20
CA PRO A 156 19.81 -1.94 15.76
C PRO A 156 18.43 -2.02 15.08
N ALA A 157 18.18 -1.09 14.15
CA ALA A 157 16.97 -1.10 13.34
C ALA A 157 16.95 -2.31 12.39
N ILE A 158 16.00 -3.21 12.61
CA ILE A 158 15.68 -4.31 11.71
C ILE A 158 15.18 -3.69 10.40
N LYS A 159 15.95 -3.80 9.30
CA LYS A 159 15.48 -3.45 7.95
C LYS A 159 14.36 -4.42 7.55
N ARG A 160 13.11 -4.03 7.76
CA ARG A 160 11.93 -4.75 7.28
C ARG A 160 11.89 -4.68 5.75
N ILE A 161 12.16 -5.81 5.08
CA ILE A 161 12.09 -5.95 3.62
C ILE A 161 10.64 -5.69 3.19
N GLY A 162 10.41 -4.70 2.32
CA GLY A 162 9.08 -4.35 1.80
C GLY A 162 8.30 -3.26 2.56
N ALA A 163 8.88 -2.64 3.59
CA ALA A 163 8.24 -1.51 4.28
C ALA A 163 8.22 -0.25 3.40
N LEU A 164 7.06 0.42 3.32
CA LEU A 164 6.95 1.75 2.71
C LEU A 164 7.84 2.72 3.50
N LYS A 165 8.65 3.51 2.78
CA LYS A 165 9.53 4.49 3.41
C LYS A 165 8.70 5.72 3.79
N LEU A 166 8.58 5.94 5.10
CA LEU A 166 7.95 7.13 5.67
C LEU A 166 8.99 7.84 6.53
N THR A 167 9.25 9.11 6.24
CA THR A 167 10.17 9.96 7.02
C THR A 167 9.38 11.03 7.74
N ARG A 168 9.81 11.49 8.92
CA ARG A 168 9.06 12.55 9.64
C ARG A 168 9.09 13.86 8.87
N GLU A 169 10.18 14.14 8.16
CA GLU A 169 10.38 15.38 7.40
C GLU A 169 9.47 15.45 6.16
N ASN A 170 9.10 14.30 5.59
CA ASN A 170 8.23 14.21 4.42
C ASN A 170 6.93 13.43 4.70
N ALA A 171 6.55 13.23 5.96
CA ALA A 171 5.47 12.33 6.38
C ALA A 171 4.22 12.50 5.51
N GLY A 172 3.77 13.75 5.36
CA GLY A 172 2.84 14.15 4.34
C GLY A 172 1.78 15.10 4.84
N ILE A 173 0.59 15.02 4.26
CA ILE A 173 -0.55 15.85 4.65
C ILE A 173 -1.50 15.00 5.50
N ALA A 174 -1.95 15.56 6.63
CA ALA A 174 -3.05 15.03 7.41
C ALA A 174 -4.23 16.01 7.29
N LEU A 175 -5.16 15.72 6.38
CA LEU A 175 -6.35 16.52 6.14
C LEU A 175 -7.46 16.08 7.11
N ILE A 176 -7.99 17.01 7.90
CA ILE A 176 -9.06 16.76 8.85
C ILE A 176 -10.30 17.56 8.43
N ILE A 177 -11.36 16.85 8.07
CA ILE A 177 -12.68 17.41 7.82
C ILE A 177 -13.54 17.17 9.05
N ASN A 178 -13.79 18.23 9.81
CA ASN A 178 -14.54 18.18 11.06
C ASN A 178 -15.91 18.83 10.90
N GLN A 179 -16.97 18.02 10.96
CA GLN A 179 -18.34 18.48 10.81
C GLN A 179 -19.00 18.50 12.19
N GLN A 180 -19.14 19.68 12.76
CA GLN A 180 -19.83 19.91 14.03
C GLN A 180 -21.26 20.39 13.81
N GLU A 181 -21.43 21.35 12.90
CA GLU A 181 -22.69 22.03 12.64
C GLU A 181 -23.17 21.72 11.23
N PHE A 182 -24.47 21.43 11.12
CA PHE A 182 -25.11 21.08 9.87
C PHE A 182 -26.23 22.06 9.61
N HIS A 183 -26.25 22.60 8.40
CA HIS A 183 -27.30 23.48 7.93
C HIS A 183 -28.07 22.80 6.81
N ARG A 184 -29.35 23.11 6.75
CA ARG A 184 -30.30 22.43 5.89
C ARG A 184 -30.30 23.04 4.50
N ASN A 185 -30.05 22.24 3.48
CA ASN A 185 -30.64 22.53 2.18
C ASN A 185 -32.10 22.04 2.22
N LYS A 186 -33.07 22.97 2.31
CA LYS A 186 -34.51 22.67 2.53
C LYS A 186 -35.11 21.71 1.50
N LEU A 187 -34.45 21.53 0.36
CA LEU A 187 -34.87 20.70 -0.75
C LEU A 187 -34.45 19.21 -0.64
N LEU A 188 -33.53 18.85 0.26
CA LEU A 188 -32.81 17.56 0.16
C LEU A 188 -32.80 16.68 1.42
N SER A 189 -33.34 17.11 2.56
CA SER A 189 -33.35 16.24 3.76
C SER A 189 -34.61 16.45 4.62
N PRO A 190 -35.33 15.38 5.00
CA PRO A 190 -36.55 15.49 5.80
C PRO A 190 -36.27 15.83 7.26
N ASP A 191 -35.18 15.29 7.85
CA ASP A 191 -34.83 15.45 9.27
C ASP A 191 -33.51 16.24 9.44
N PRO A 192 -33.45 17.17 10.39
CA PRO A 192 -32.24 17.95 10.65
C PRO A 192 -31.15 17.07 11.28
N LEU A 193 -29.95 17.09 10.70
CA LEU A 193 -28.77 16.51 11.34
C LEU A 193 -28.42 17.33 12.58
N HIS A 194 -28.34 16.66 13.73
CA HIS A 194 -28.04 17.32 15.00
C HIS A 194 -26.58 17.77 15.08
N ARG A 195 -26.32 18.82 15.88
CA ARG A 195 -24.97 19.28 16.19
C ARG A 195 -24.14 18.16 16.81
N ARG A 196 -22.86 18.12 16.45
CA ARG A 196 -21.92 17.05 16.78
C ARG A 196 -20.98 17.45 17.94
N ASP A 197 -21.54 17.71 19.12
CA ASP A 197 -20.74 18.11 20.30
C ASP A 197 -19.67 17.06 20.66
N GLY A 198 -18.46 17.53 20.96
CA GLY A 198 -17.28 16.70 21.25
C GLY A 198 -16.42 16.33 20.05
N THR A 199 -16.86 16.62 18.81
CA THR A 199 -16.04 16.37 17.61
C THR A 199 -14.76 17.22 17.57
N ASP A 200 -14.78 18.41 18.17
CA ASP A 200 -13.57 19.25 18.28
C ASP A 200 -12.52 18.61 19.18
N VAL A 201 -12.93 17.86 20.21
CA VAL A 201 -11.99 17.12 21.05
C VAL A 201 -11.23 16.08 20.23
N ASP A 202 -11.93 15.39 19.32
CA ASP A 202 -11.31 14.46 18.37
C ASP A 202 -10.37 15.19 17.40
N LYS A 203 -10.81 16.32 16.83
CA LYS A 203 -10.00 17.16 15.94
C LYS A 203 -8.69 17.61 16.60
N GLU A 204 -8.77 18.22 17.78
CA GLU A 204 -7.59 18.71 18.50
C GLU A 204 -6.63 17.57 18.86
N ARG A 205 -7.18 16.41 19.22
CA ARG A 205 -6.38 15.22 19.51
C ARG A 205 -5.62 14.73 18.27
N LEU A 206 -6.30 14.65 17.13
CA LEU A 206 -5.67 14.29 15.85
C LEU A 206 -4.59 15.29 15.44
N ILE A 207 -4.84 16.59 15.58
CA ILE A 207 -3.85 17.64 15.31
C ILE A 207 -2.59 17.39 16.14
N LYS A 208 -2.74 17.23 17.46
CA LYS A 208 -1.60 17.01 18.37
C LYS A 208 -0.77 15.78 17.95
N VAL A 209 -1.42 14.63 17.75
CA VAL A 209 -0.75 13.37 17.44
C VAL A 209 -0.06 13.43 16.07
N PHE A 210 -0.76 13.88 15.02
CA PHE A 210 -0.20 13.87 13.66
C PHE A 210 0.86 14.96 13.45
N SER A 211 0.73 16.12 14.10
CA SER A 211 1.81 17.12 14.12
C SER A 211 3.07 16.56 14.78
N SER A 212 2.95 15.79 15.88
CA SER A 212 4.11 15.18 16.54
C SER A 212 4.85 14.14 15.66
N MET A 213 4.14 13.55 14.70
CA MET A 213 4.68 12.62 13.71
C MET A 213 5.27 13.29 12.46
N GLY A 214 5.24 14.63 12.38
CA GLY A 214 5.80 15.41 11.27
C GLY A 214 4.83 15.65 10.10
N TYR A 215 3.55 15.35 10.25
CA TYR A 215 2.55 15.68 9.23
C TYR A 215 2.27 17.18 9.17
N ASN A 216 2.06 17.70 7.97
CA ASN A 216 1.40 18.97 7.75
C ASN A 216 -0.11 18.79 7.97
N VAL A 217 -0.59 19.17 9.15
CA VAL A 217 -2.00 19.00 9.51
C VAL A 217 -2.82 20.18 9.01
N GLU A 218 -3.88 19.89 8.27
CA GLU A 218 -4.81 20.87 7.73
C GLU A 218 -6.22 20.52 8.22
N ALA A 219 -6.79 21.36 9.09
CA ALA A 219 -8.12 21.12 9.66
C ALA A 219 -9.13 22.13 9.12
N TYR A 220 -10.29 21.64 8.70
CA TYR A 220 -11.39 22.45 8.19
C TYR A 220 -12.70 22.08 8.90
N ASP A 221 -13.36 23.10 9.43
CA ASP A 221 -14.62 22.96 10.17
C ASP A 221 -15.81 23.26 9.26
N ASN A 222 -16.87 22.46 9.39
CA ASN A 222 -18.20 22.72 8.82
C ASN A 222 -18.20 23.05 7.31
N VAL A 223 -17.43 22.27 6.53
CA VAL A 223 -17.35 22.46 5.08
C VAL A 223 -18.45 21.72 4.32
N ASP A 224 -18.95 22.33 3.27
CA ASP A 224 -19.94 21.73 2.37
C ASP A 224 -19.36 20.58 1.55
N HIS A 225 -20.23 19.71 1.01
CA HIS A 225 -19.80 18.55 0.21
C HIS A 225 -18.84 18.89 -0.94
N LEU A 226 -19.08 19.99 -1.69
CA LEU A 226 -18.14 20.45 -2.72
C LEU A 226 -16.82 20.94 -2.13
N GLY A 227 -16.86 21.59 -0.96
CA GLY A 227 -15.67 22.00 -0.23
C GLY A 227 -14.83 20.80 0.22
N ILE A 228 -15.46 19.73 0.70
CA ILE A 228 -14.78 18.46 1.01
C ILE A 228 -14.05 17.94 -0.24
N ILE A 229 -14.74 17.86 -1.36
CA ILE A 229 -14.17 17.39 -2.64
C ILE A 229 -12.97 18.25 -3.05
N GLU A 230 -13.10 19.58 -3.01
CA GLU A 230 -12.02 20.51 -3.38
C GLU A 230 -10.79 20.35 -2.48
N ARG A 231 -10.98 20.23 -1.16
CA ARG A 231 -9.87 20.07 -0.21
C ARG A 231 -9.16 18.74 -0.40
N ILE A 232 -9.88 17.65 -0.65
CA ILE A 232 -9.29 16.34 -0.94
C ILE A 232 -8.48 16.39 -2.23
N ARG A 233 -9.04 16.95 -3.32
CA ARG A 233 -8.32 17.11 -4.60
C ARG A 233 -7.05 17.93 -4.44
N SER A 234 -7.14 19.07 -3.75
CA SER A 234 -5.98 19.92 -3.46
C SER A 234 -4.91 19.20 -2.63
N ALA A 235 -5.30 18.40 -1.64
CA ALA A 235 -4.36 17.61 -0.84
C ALA A 235 -3.67 16.54 -1.70
N CYS A 236 -4.40 15.88 -2.61
CA CYS A 236 -3.83 14.91 -3.55
C CYS A 236 -2.79 15.54 -4.48
N GLU A 237 -3.09 16.72 -5.04
CA GLU A 237 -2.17 17.46 -5.92
C GLU A 237 -0.88 17.86 -5.21
N ARG A 238 -0.99 18.34 -3.96
CA ARG A 238 0.16 18.78 -3.15
C ARG A 238 0.97 17.63 -2.54
N SER A 239 0.47 16.40 -2.62
CA SER A 239 1.15 15.20 -2.09
C SER A 239 2.22 14.61 -3.02
N LEU A 240 2.51 15.25 -4.16
CA LEU A 240 3.54 14.78 -5.11
C LEU A 240 4.91 14.54 -4.45
N LEU A 241 5.35 15.44 -3.57
CA LEU A 241 6.65 15.37 -2.89
C LEU A 241 6.57 14.80 -1.46
N ARG A 242 5.40 14.28 -1.06
CA ARG A 242 5.15 13.74 0.28
C ARG A 242 5.18 12.22 0.29
N ASP A 243 5.48 11.62 1.44
CA ASP A 243 5.57 10.18 1.60
C ASP A 243 4.19 9.51 1.69
N SER A 244 3.21 10.16 2.34
CA SER A 244 1.81 9.68 2.44
C SER A 244 0.76 10.80 2.41
N LEU A 245 -0.50 10.39 2.38
CA LEU A 245 -1.67 11.25 2.58
C LEU A 245 -2.63 10.57 3.57
N VAL A 246 -3.06 11.32 4.59
CA VAL A 246 -4.06 10.86 5.56
C VAL A 246 -5.24 11.81 5.51
N VAL A 247 -6.46 11.26 5.41
CA VAL A 247 -7.71 12.01 5.41
C VAL A 247 -8.60 11.51 6.53
N PHE A 248 -8.97 12.41 7.43
CA PHE A 248 -9.93 12.20 8.49
C PHE A 248 -11.26 12.84 8.13
N ILE A 249 -12.36 12.10 8.24
CA ILE A 249 -13.70 12.64 8.11
C ILE A 249 -14.47 12.35 9.39
N LEU A 250 -14.73 13.42 10.17
CA LEU A 250 -15.51 13.37 11.40
C LEU A 250 -16.88 13.98 11.09
N SER A 251 -17.88 13.15 10.78
CA SER A 251 -19.20 13.64 10.36
C SER A 251 -20.36 12.73 10.82
N HIS A 252 -21.58 13.09 10.43
CA HIS A 252 -22.67 12.13 10.30
C HIS A 252 -22.50 11.33 9.01
N GLY A 253 -23.16 10.18 8.95
CA GLY A 253 -23.14 9.31 7.78
C GLY A 253 -24.22 8.24 7.88
N PHE A 254 -24.36 7.48 6.80
CA PHE A 254 -25.23 6.32 6.66
C PHE A 254 -24.67 5.47 5.54
N GLU A 255 -24.88 4.15 5.57
CA GLU A 255 -24.68 3.20 4.46
C GLU A 255 -23.67 3.64 3.37
N GLU A 256 -22.37 3.59 3.67
CA GLU A 256 -21.26 3.93 2.76
C GLU A 256 -21.18 5.41 2.31
N ALA A 257 -21.79 6.32 3.08
CA ALA A 257 -21.79 7.75 2.81
C ALA A 257 -21.51 8.61 4.05
N VAL A 258 -21.00 9.82 3.81
CA VAL A 258 -20.72 10.85 4.83
C VAL A 258 -21.32 12.18 4.42
N TYR A 259 -21.79 12.97 5.39
CA TYR A 259 -22.39 14.28 5.10
C TYR A 259 -21.38 15.42 5.10
N GLY A 260 -21.56 16.38 4.18
CA GLY A 260 -21.04 17.73 4.33
C GLY A 260 -21.92 18.59 5.24
N ALA A 261 -21.47 19.79 5.61
CA ALA A 261 -22.20 20.70 6.49
C ALA A 261 -23.58 21.09 5.93
N ASN A 262 -23.71 21.21 4.61
CA ASN A 262 -24.99 21.43 3.94
C ASN A 262 -25.94 20.21 3.88
N SER A 263 -25.66 19.17 4.66
CA SER A 263 -26.46 17.93 4.75
C SER A 263 -26.56 17.15 3.44
N ILE A 264 -25.64 17.38 2.50
CA ILE A 264 -25.52 16.60 1.26
C ILE A 264 -24.49 15.50 1.48
N ALA A 265 -24.88 14.27 1.14
CA ALA A 265 -24.06 13.08 1.34
C ALA A 265 -23.08 12.85 0.19
N LEU A 266 -21.89 12.36 0.51
CA LEU A 266 -20.85 11.91 -0.44
C LEU A 266 -20.62 10.43 -0.22
N LYS A 267 -20.51 9.66 -1.31
CA LYS A 267 -20.14 8.24 -1.23
C LYS A 267 -18.70 8.12 -0.79
N ILE A 268 -18.44 7.19 0.13
CA ILE A 268 -17.09 6.87 0.58
C ILE A 268 -16.27 6.29 -0.58
N SER A 269 -16.90 5.49 -1.45
CA SER A 269 -16.26 4.97 -2.67
C SER A 269 -15.74 6.07 -3.59
N ASP A 270 -16.46 7.19 -3.70
CA ASP A 270 -16.05 8.30 -4.56
C ASP A 270 -14.84 9.02 -3.96
N ILE A 271 -14.79 9.10 -2.62
CA ILE A 271 -13.65 9.63 -1.87
C ILE A 271 -12.42 8.73 -2.03
N GLU A 272 -12.59 7.40 -1.91
CA GLU A 272 -11.53 6.42 -2.16
C GLU A 272 -11.01 6.54 -3.60
N ASN A 273 -11.90 6.62 -4.58
CA ASN A 273 -11.53 6.78 -5.98
C ASN A 273 -10.80 8.09 -6.22
N MET A 274 -11.20 9.20 -5.56
CA MET A 274 -10.43 10.45 -5.61
C MET A 274 -9.01 10.24 -5.12
N LEU A 275 -8.80 9.62 -3.96
CA LEU A 275 -7.47 9.36 -3.40
C LEU A 275 -6.62 8.46 -4.30
N CYS A 276 -7.24 7.50 -4.99
CA CYS A 276 -6.57 6.49 -5.82
C CYS A 276 -6.42 6.90 -7.30
N SER A 277 -7.09 7.97 -7.75
CA SER A 277 -7.05 8.43 -9.15
C SER A 277 -5.78 9.20 -9.51
N TYR A 278 -5.03 9.72 -8.52
CA TYR A 278 -3.83 10.51 -8.76
C TYR A 278 -2.59 9.62 -8.89
N GLY A 279 -1.95 9.64 -10.07
CA GLY A 279 -0.71 8.88 -10.30
C GLY A 279 0.45 9.27 -9.38
N THR A 280 0.44 10.49 -8.85
CA THR A 280 1.43 11.02 -7.88
C THR A 280 1.37 10.35 -6.51
N LEU A 281 0.23 9.71 -6.20
CA LEU A 281 -0.02 8.93 -4.99
C LEU A 281 0.06 7.41 -5.24
N SER A 282 0.45 7.01 -6.46
CA SER A 282 0.73 5.60 -6.75
C SER A 282 1.88 5.12 -5.86
N ASN A 283 1.74 3.94 -5.28
CA ASN A 283 2.66 3.34 -4.31
C ASN A 283 2.88 4.10 -2.98
N LYS A 284 2.14 5.19 -2.71
CA LYS A 284 2.19 5.87 -1.42
C LYS A 284 1.05 5.41 -0.49
N PRO A 285 1.28 5.30 0.83
CA PRO A 285 0.21 5.07 1.78
C PRO A 285 -0.84 6.18 1.67
N LYS A 286 -2.10 5.78 1.51
CA LYS A 286 -3.28 6.65 1.53
C LYS A 286 -4.20 6.12 2.62
N LEU A 287 -4.44 6.92 3.65
CA LEU A 287 -5.26 6.49 4.78
C LEU A 287 -6.53 7.32 4.81
N LEU A 288 -7.69 6.67 4.80
CA LEU A 288 -9.00 7.30 4.98
C LEU A 288 -9.62 6.79 6.28
N ILE A 289 -9.75 7.68 7.26
CA ILE A 289 -10.23 7.35 8.60
C ILE A 289 -11.53 8.10 8.83
N ILE A 290 -12.61 7.36 9.07
CA ILE A 290 -13.97 7.91 9.11
C ILE A 290 -14.61 7.63 10.47
N GLN A 291 -14.98 8.71 11.17
CA GLN A 291 -15.82 8.68 12.35
C GLN A 291 -17.22 9.18 11.97
N ALA A 292 -18.07 8.24 11.55
CA ALA A 292 -19.46 8.51 11.15
C ALA A 292 -20.33 7.27 11.38
N CYS A 293 -21.63 7.47 11.61
CA CYS A 293 -22.60 6.38 11.65
C CYS A 293 -22.68 5.68 10.28
N GLN A 294 -23.02 4.38 10.29
CA GLN A 294 -23.19 3.57 9.07
C GLN A 294 -24.54 2.83 9.07
N GLU A 295 -25.51 3.33 9.84
CA GLU A 295 -26.87 2.79 9.86
C GLU A 295 -27.59 3.06 8.53
N LYS A 296 -28.63 2.28 8.26
CA LYS A 296 -29.47 2.52 7.08
C LYS A 296 -30.28 3.81 7.27
N PRO A 297 -30.50 4.58 6.21
CA PRO A 297 -31.39 5.73 6.28
C PRO A 297 -32.82 5.26 6.62
N ALA A 298 -33.53 6.05 7.42
CA ALA A 298 -34.91 5.76 7.81
C ALA A 298 -35.86 5.83 6.60
N GLN A 299 -36.04 4.71 5.88
CA GLN A 299 -37.04 4.31 4.86
C GLN A 299 -37.60 5.32 3.82
N LYS A 300 -37.23 6.60 3.80
CA LYS A 300 -37.66 7.60 2.80
C LYS A 300 -36.65 7.62 1.65
N LYS A 301 -36.87 6.72 0.70
CA LYS A 301 -35.94 6.33 -0.39
C LYS A 301 -35.62 7.38 -1.45
N GLU A 302 -36.23 8.57 -1.45
CA GLU A 302 -36.07 9.51 -2.57
C GLU A 302 -35.19 10.73 -2.27
N GLN A 303 -34.82 10.99 -1.02
CA GLN A 303 -34.16 12.26 -0.65
C GLN A 303 -32.73 12.12 -0.11
N ASN A 304 -32.30 10.91 0.26
CA ASN A 304 -30.95 10.68 0.82
C ASN A 304 -29.98 10.06 -0.20
N GLU A 305 -30.22 10.20 -1.51
CA GLU A 305 -29.25 9.72 -2.49
C GLU A 305 -27.95 10.52 -2.40
N PRO A 306 -26.79 9.85 -2.24
CA PRO A 306 -25.51 10.54 -2.24
C PRO A 306 -25.29 11.31 -3.53
N PHE A 307 -24.65 12.48 -3.42
CA PHE A 307 -24.23 13.28 -4.56
C PHE A 307 -23.38 12.41 -5.49
N ASN A 308 -23.78 12.33 -6.75
CA ASN A 308 -23.05 11.54 -7.74
C ASN A 308 -21.83 12.33 -8.20
N LEU A 309 -20.64 11.81 -7.89
CA LEU A 309 -19.39 12.37 -8.32
C LEU A 309 -18.80 11.50 -9.44
N ASP A 310 -18.55 12.09 -10.61
CA ASP A 310 -17.93 11.39 -11.74
C ASP A 310 -16.41 11.22 -11.50
N VAL A 311 -16.07 10.28 -10.61
CA VAL A 311 -14.71 9.89 -10.29
C VAL A 311 -14.62 8.38 -10.28
N THR A 312 -13.77 7.85 -11.15
CA THR A 312 -13.55 6.41 -11.31
C THR A 312 -12.07 6.08 -11.33
N THR A 313 -11.73 4.92 -10.76
CA THR A 313 -10.42 4.30 -10.97
C THR A 313 -10.49 3.38 -12.18
N ARG A 314 -9.45 3.39 -13.02
CA ARG A 314 -9.32 2.59 -14.24
C ARG A 314 -8.94 1.13 -13.97
N SER A 315 -8.35 0.84 -12.80
CA SER A 315 -8.01 -0.53 -12.40
C SER A 315 -7.96 -0.69 -10.89
N PRO A 316 -8.18 -1.92 -10.36
CA PRO A 316 -8.03 -2.22 -8.93
C PRO A 316 -6.63 -1.89 -8.38
N GLY A 317 -5.59 -1.97 -9.22
CA GLY A 317 -4.21 -1.64 -8.84
C GLY A 317 -4.03 -0.19 -8.35
N GLN A 318 -4.96 0.71 -8.64
CA GLN A 318 -4.91 2.08 -8.14
C GLN A 318 -5.23 2.18 -6.64
N HIS A 319 -5.91 1.18 -6.06
CA HIS A 319 -6.21 1.09 -4.63
C HIS A 319 -5.06 0.48 -3.81
N ILE A 320 -3.92 0.16 -4.44
CA ILE A 320 -2.74 -0.32 -3.71
C ILE A 320 -2.27 0.74 -2.70
N ASN A 321 -1.92 0.26 -1.50
CA ASN A 321 -1.52 1.07 -0.35
C ASN A 321 -2.60 2.05 0.14
N MET A 322 -3.86 1.82 -0.22
CA MET A 322 -5.02 2.47 0.39
C MET A 322 -5.44 1.69 1.63
N LEU A 323 -5.73 2.39 2.72
CA LEU A 323 -6.33 1.83 3.93
C LEU A 323 -7.54 2.68 4.30
N ARG A 324 -8.67 2.01 4.50
CA ARG A 324 -9.87 2.60 5.10
C ARG A 324 -10.05 2.04 6.50
N ALA A 325 -10.29 2.93 7.47
CA ALA A 325 -10.68 2.56 8.83
C ALA A 325 -11.94 3.34 9.23
N MET A 326 -12.87 2.68 9.88
CA MET A 326 -14.14 3.28 10.31
C MET A 326 -14.46 2.94 11.75
N SER A 327 -15.16 3.87 12.41
CA SER A 327 -15.65 3.68 13.77
C SER A 327 -16.73 2.61 13.90
N THR A 328 -17.42 2.29 12.82
CA THR A 328 -18.50 1.30 12.79
C THR A 328 -18.51 0.50 11.50
N VAL A 329 -19.05 -0.71 11.58
CA VAL A 329 -19.41 -1.51 10.41
C VAL A 329 -20.82 -1.15 9.93
N ASN A 330 -21.13 -1.54 8.70
CA ASN A 330 -22.41 -1.24 8.07
C ASN A 330 -23.59 -1.77 8.90
N GLY A 331 -24.56 -0.89 9.14
CA GLY A 331 -25.74 -1.14 9.97
C GLY A 331 -25.66 -0.66 11.42
N TYR A 332 -24.56 -0.03 11.88
CA TYR A 332 -24.39 0.37 13.27
C TYR A 332 -24.04 1.87 13.45
N ALA A 333 -24.58 2.48 14.51
CA ALA A 333 -24.27 3.86 14.92
C ALA A 333 -22.92 3.99 15.61
N ALA A 334 -22.23 5.10 15.31
CA ALA A 334 -20.96 5.42 15.90
C ALA A 334 -21.14 6.19 17.21
N LEU A 335 -20.54 5.67 18.30
CA LEU A 335 -20.64 6.28 19.63
C LEU A 335 -19.67 7.45 19.79
N ARG A 336 -20.14 8.52 20.43
CA ARG A 336 -19.31 9.67 20.83
C ARG A 336 -19.73 10.24 22.18
N HIS A 337 -18.75 10.61 22.98
CA HIS A 337 -18.98 11.38 24.20
C HIS A 337 -18.82 12.88 23.92
N THR A 338 -19.76 13.69 24.42
CA THR A 338 -19.82 15.14 24.17
C THR A 338 -18.62 15.95 24.71
N GLN A 339 -17.94 15.48 25.76
CA GLN A 339 -16.82 16.18 26.40
C GLN A 339 -15.47 15.51 26.19
N LYS A 340 -15.45 14.19 25.94
CA LYS A 340 -14.20 13.40 25.82
C LYS A 340 -13.86 13.02 24.38
N GLY A 341 -14.70 13.38 23.41
CA GLY A 341 -14.58 12.93 22.03
C GLY A 341 -15.11 11.50 21.83
N SER A 342 -14.80 10.91 20.69
CA SER A 342 -15.18 9.55 20.33
C SER A 342 -14.17 8.53 20.83
N TRP A 343 -14.66 7.33 21.18
CA TRP A 343 -13.80 6.23 21.65
C TRP A 343 -12.89 5.72 20.54
N PHE A 344 -13.36 5.72 19.29
CA PHE A 344 -12.58 5.29 18.14
C PHE A 344 -11.38 6.21 17.90
N ILE A 345 -11.58 7.52 17.76
CA ILE A 345 -10.47 8.47 17.56
C ILE A 345 -9.57 8.51 18.78
N GLY A 346 -10.15 8.46 19.98
CA GLY A 346 -9.37 8.39 21.20
C GLY A 346 -8.43 7.19 21.23
N SER A 347 -8.96 5.99 21.04
CA SER A 347 -8.17 4.75 21.07
C SER A 347 -7.13 4.69 19.95
N LEU A 348 -7.47 5.21 18.76
CA LEU A 348 -6.52 5.33 17.65
C LEU A 348 -5.33 6.20 18.05
N CYS A 349 -5.59 7.38 18.61
CA CYS A 349 -4.54 8.30 19.05
C CYS A 349 -3.70 7.70 20.18
N ASP A 350 -4.33 7.07 21.18
CA ASP A 350 -3.64 6.37 22.28
C ASP A 350 -2.71 5.27 21.74
N ALA A 351 -3.18 4.48 20.77
CA ALA A 351 -2.40 3.43 20.17
C ALA A 351 -1.20 3.99 19.38
N ILE A 352 -1.37 5.08 18.64
CA ILE A 352 -0.30 5.75 17.90
C ILE A 352 0.73 6.32 18.88
N ASP A 353 0.31 7.06 19.91
CA ASP A 353 1.20 7.65 20.90
C ASP A 353 2.04 6.56 21.61
N SER A 354 1.41 5.43 21.94
CA SER A 354 2.07 4.31 22.64
C SER A 354 3.10 3.56 21.77
N HIS A 355 3.01 3.63 20.44
CA HIS A 355 3.83 2.81 19.52
C HIS A 355 4.67 3.64 18.52
N SER A 356 4.62 4.97 18.57
CA SER A 356 5.33 5.88 17.64
C SER A 356 6.73 6.30 18.10
N SER A 357 7.22 5.70 19.19
CA SER A 357 8.53 5.94 19.83
C SER A 357 9.68 5.21 19.14
#